data_AF-A0A8T4N0F3-F1
#
_entry.id   AF-A0A8T4N0F3-F1
#
_cell.length_a   1.000
_cell.length_b   1.000
_cell.length_c   1.000
_cell.angle_alpha   90.00
_cell.angle_beta   90.00
_cell.angle_gamma   90.00
#
_symmetry.space_group_name_H-M   'P 1'
#
loop_
_entity.id
_entity.type
_entity.pdbx_description
1 polymer ?
#
loop_
_entity_poly.entity_id
_entity_poly.type
_entity_poly.pdbx_seq_one_letter_code
_entity_poly.pdbx_strand_id
1 'polypeptide(L)' 'MHKATCSECGQECEVPFKPADGKPVYCKECYMKKKKY' A
#
# COMPACT_ATOMS: atom_id res chain seq x y z
N MET A 1 -12.79 3.77 -3.96
CA MET A 1 -11.62 2.92 -3.66
C MET A 1 -10.64 3.11 -4.79
N HIS A 2 -9.40 3.52 -4.52
CA HIS A 2 -8.38 3.70 -5.55
C HIS A 2 -7.57 2.41 -5.66
N LYS A 3 -7.48 1.85 -6.86
CA LYS A 3 -6.55 0.74 -7.13
C LYS A 3 -5.13 1.26 -7.02
N ALA A 4 -4.33 0.60 -6.20
CA ALA A 4 -2.92 0.90 -6.04
C ALA A 4 -2.14 -0.40 -5.92
N THR A 5 -0.88 -0.36 -6.32
CA THR A 5 0.00 -1.52 -6.25
C THR A 5 0.87 -1.40 -5.02
N CYS A 6 0.89 -2.44 -4.19
CA CYS A 6 1.75 -2.48 -3.03
C CYS A 6 3.22 -2.39 -3.46
N SER A 7 3.94 -1.37 -3.00
CA SER A 7 5.36 -1.16 -3.32
C SER A 7 6.28 -2.17 -2.63
N GLU A 8 5.76 -2.99 -1.71
CA GLU A 8 6.54 -4.03 -1.02
C GLU A 8 6.34 -5.42 -1.63
N CYS A 9 5.09 -5.84 -1.86
CA CYS A 9 4.78 -7.17 -2.42
C CYS A 9 4.36 -7.18 -3.89
N GLY A 10 4.11 -6.01 -4.49
CA GLY A 10 3.66 -5.91 -5.89
C GLY A 10 2.20 -6.27 -6.13
N GLN A 11 1.41 -6.59 -5.09
CA GLN A 11 0.00 -6.94 -5.25
C GLN A 11 -0.89 -5.71 -5.44
N GLU A 12 -1.92 -5.86 -6.27
CA GLU A 12 -2.98 -4.87 -6.44
C GLU A 12 -3.87 -4.85 -5.20
N CYS A 13 -4.08 -3.66 -4.63
CA CYS A 13 -4.95 -3.46 -3.49
C CYS A 13 -5.80 -2.19 -3.65
N GLU A 14 -6.90 -2.16 -2.92
CA GLU A 14 -7.84 -1.05 -2.94
C GLU A 14 -7.61 -0.18 -1.71
N VAL A 15 -7.13 1.04 -1.94
CA VAL A 15 -6.81 2.00 -0.87
C VAL A 15 -7.79 3.16 -0.87
N PRO A 16 -8.13 3.71 0.31
CA PRO A 16 -9.04 4.85 0.42
C PRO A 16 -8.35 6.20 0.13
N PHE A 17 -7.03 6.21 -0.11
CA PHE A 17 -6.24 7.39 -0.42
C PHE A 17 -5.73 7.34 -1.87
N LYS A 18 -5.49 8.50 -2.48
CA LYS A 18 -4.86 8.54 -3.81
C LYS A 18 -3.40 8.07 -3.70
N PRO A 19 -2.95 7.08 -4.50
CA PRO A 19 -1.52 6.81 -4.64
C PRO A 19 -0.82 8.08 -5.14
N ALA A 20 0.13 8.58 -4.37
CA ALA A 20 0.89 9.78 -4.72
C ALA A 20 2.25 9.35 -5.25
N ASP A 21 2.68 9.93 -6.37
CA ASP A 21 4.06 9.84 -6.89
C ASP A 21 5.03 10.33 -5.80
N GLY A 22 5.63 9.40 -5.06
CA GLY A 22 6.53 9.68 -3.95
C GLY A 22 6.10 9.13 -2.59
N LYS A 23 4.88 8.59 -2.45
CA LYS A 23 4.48 7.82 -1.26
C LYS A 23 4.21 6.36 -1.63
N PRO A 24 5.03 5.41 -1.12
CA PRO A 24 4.83 4.00 -1.42
C PRO A 24 3.50 3.53 -0.82
N VAL A 25 2.71 2.84 -1.63
CA VAL A 25 1.46 2.25 -1.17
C VAL A 25 1.76 0.88 -0.57
N TYR A 26 1.13 0.57 0.56
CA TYR A 26 1.26 -0.73 1.19
C TYR A 26 -0.11 -1.38 1.31
N CYS A 27 -0.21 -2.65 0.94
CA CYS A 27 -1.37 -3.46 1.27
C CYS A 27 -1.48 -3.62 2.78
N LYS A 28 -2.65 -4.05 3.26
CA LYS A 28 -2.94 -4.20 4.69
C LYS A 28 -1.93 -5.11 5.39
N GLU A 29 -1.46 -6.15 4.71
CA GLU A 29 -0.45 -7.10 5.21
C GLU A 29 0.94 -6.47 5.34
N CYS A 30 1.45 -5.83 4.29
CA CYS A 30 2.73 -5.13 4.31
C CYS A 30 2.72 -3.96 5.32
N TYR A 31 1.61 -3.20 5.37
CA TYR A 31 1.43 -2.14 6.35
C TYR A 31 1.44 -2.68 7.79
N MET A 32 0.77 -3.80 8.06
CA MET A 32 0.81 -4.46 9.37
C MET A 32 2.20 -4.99 9.73
N LYS A 33 2.95 -5.57 8.77
CA LYS A 33 4.35 -5.97 8.97
C LYS A 33 5.22 -4.78 9.36
N LYS A 34 5.04 -3.65 8.68
CA LYS A 34 5.87 -2.44 8.85
C LYS A 34 5.57 -1.66 10.12
N LYS A 35 4.33 -1.68 10.61
CA LYS A 35 3.89 -0.99 11.83
C LYS A 35 4.31 -1.72 13.13
N LYS A 36 4.87 -2.92 13.03
CA LYS A 36 5.17 -3.78 14.19
C LYS A 36 6.60 -3.64 14.73
N TYR A 37 7.30 -2.56 14.39
CA TYR A 37 8.63 -2.24 14.89
C TYR A 37 8.58 -1.06 15.86
#